data_AF-A0A6B1I186-F1
#
_entry.id   AF-A0A6B1I186-F1
#
_cell.length_a   1.000
_cell.length_b   1.000
_cell.length_c   1.000
_cell.angle_alpha   90.00
_cell.angle_beta   90.00
_cell.angle_gamma   90.00
#
_symmetry.space_group_name_H-M   'P 1'
#
loop_
_entity.id
_entity.type
_entity.pdbx_description
1 polymer ?
#
loop_
_entity_poly.entity_id
_entity_poly.type
_entity_poly.pdbx_seq_one_letter_code
_entity_poly.pdbx_strand_id
1 'polypeptide(L)'
;MKNTVDDLQHQIQLMLAIFDSISDGVIVADEKGNLTFNQSAERIIGGRVDTVLEQRTEEYSIFYPDKVTPIPTEELPLVRALRGEATDEMEMFIRT
;
A
#
# COMPACT_ATOMS: atom_id res chain seq x y z
N MET A 1 24.81 25.12 -9.82
CA MET A 1 24.57 23.69 -10.14
C MET A 1 24.57 22.79 -8.90
N LYS A 2 25.47 22.98 -7.91
CA LYS A 2 25.49 22.16 -6.68
C LYS A 2 24.21 22.30 -5.83
N ASN A 3 23.71 23.54 -5.68
CA ASN A 3 22.52 23.83 -4.88
C ASN A 3 21.25 23.10 -5.36
N THR A 4 21.01 22.98 -6.67
CA THR A 4 19.76 22.37 -7.19
C THR A 4 19.65 20.88 -6.90
N VAL A 5 20.76 20.15 -6.91
CA VAL A 5 20.77 18.71 -6.57
C VAL A 5 20.58 18.53 -5.07
N ASP A 6 21.26 19.35 -4.26
CA ASP A 6 21.14 19.31 -2.80
C ASP A 6 19.72 19.70 -2.34
N ASP A 7 19.12 20.72 -2.96
CA ASP A 7 17.74 21.16 -2.70
C ASP A 7 16.73 20.07 -3.05
N LEU A 8 16.90 19.40 -4.20
CA LEU A 8 16.05 18.29 -4.62
C LEU A 8 16.17 17.10 -3.68
N GLN A 9 17.39 16.74 -3.26
CA GLN A 9 17.61 15.67 -2.30
C GLN A 9 16.95 15.99 -0.95
N HIS A 10 17.07 17.23 -0.48
CA HIS A 10 16.42 17.67 0.75
C HIS A 10 14.90 17.55 0.65
N GLN A 11 14.31 17.97 -0.47
CA GLN A 11 12.86 17.86 -0.69
C GLN A 11 12.38 16.40 -0.75
N ILE A 12 13.14 15.50 -1.38
CA ILE A 12 12.84 14.05 -1.41
C ILE A 12 12.88 13.48 0.01
N GLN A 13 13.91 13.80 0.79
CA GLN A 13 14.05 13.30 2.16
C GLN A 13 12.91 13.80 3.06
N LEU A 14 12.52 15.06 2.92
CA LEU A 14 11.39 15.61 3.67
C LEU A 14 10.07 14.91 3.28
N MET A 15 9.84 14.66 1.99
CA MET A 15 8.65 13.95 1.51
C MET A 15 8.59 12.52 2.07
N LEU A 16 9.71 11.79 2.04
CA LEU A 16 9.80 10.44 2.61
C LEU A 16 9.56 10.45 4.12
N ALA A 17 10.16 11.40 4.84
CA ALA A 17 9.95 11.54 6.29
C ALA A 17 8.48 11.83 6.62
N ILE A 18 7.81 12.70 5.84
CA ILE A 18 6.38 12.96 6.01
C ILE A 18 5.58 11.68 5.73
N PHE A 19 5.83 11.03 4.60
CA PHE A 19 5.15 9.79 4.20
C PHE A 19 5.22 8.70 5.28
N ASP A 20 6.42 8.48 5.85
CA ASP A 20 6.64 7.49 6.92
C ASP A 20 6.09 7.93 8.28
N SER A 21 5.96 9.22 8.53
CA SER A 21 5.39 9.75 9.79
C SER A 21 3.87 9.61 9.89
N ILE A 22 3.17 9.39 8.77
CA ILE A 22 1.70 9.22 8.76
C ILE A 22 1.35 7.96 9.54
N SER A 23 0.44 8.10 10.51
CA SER A 23 -0.01 6.99 11.37
C SER A 23 -0.93 6.02 10.64
N ASP A 24 -1.68 6.53 9.65
CA ASP A 24 -2.49 5.70 8.76
C ASP A 24 -1.59 4.97 7.76
N GLY A 25 -2.01 3.76 7.37
CA GLY A 25 -1.33 3.02 6.32
C GLY A 25 -1.55 3.69 4.96
N VAL A 26 -0.47 4.08 4.29
CA VAL A 26 -0.51 4.65 2.94
C VAL A 26 0.21 3.72 1.98
N ILE A 27 -0.45 3.40 0.88
CA ILE A 27 0.07 2.60 -0.23
C ILE A 27 -0.02 3.46 -1.50
N VAL A 28 1.08 3.56 -2.22
CA VAL A 28 1.16 4.26 -3.50
C VAL A 28 1.47 3.23 -4.57
N ALA A 29 0.73 3.26 -5.68
CA ALA A 29 1.01 2.46 -6.85
C ALA A 29 1.38 3.36 -8.03
N ASP A 30 2.42 3.01 -8.78
CA ASP A 30 2.69 3.65 -10.06
C ASP A 30 1.95 2.97 -11.22
N GLU A 31 2.04 3.55 -12.42
CA GLU A 31 1.39 3.04 -13.64
C GLU A 31 1.83 1.62 -14.05
N LYS A 32 2.98 1.15 -13.54
CA LYS A 32 3.51 -0.19 -13.80
C LYS A 32 3.09 -1.19 -12.73
N GLY A 33 2.32 -0.76 -11.72
CA GLY A 33 1.93 -1.57 -10.58
C GLY A 33 3.00 -1.69 -9.50
N ASN A 34 4.06 -0.89 -9.54
CA ASN A 34 5.05 -0.88 -8.45
C ASN A 34 4.43 -0.23 -7.23
N LEU A 35 4.53 -0.90 -6.09
CA LEU A 35 3.95 -0.43 -4.85
C LEU A 35 5.00 0.14 -3.91
N THR A 36 4.65 1.25 -3.25
CA THR A 36 5.40 1.82 -2.14
C THR A 36 4.48 1.93 -0.93
N PHE A 37 4.96 1.50 0.22
CA PHE A 37 4.20 1.48 1.47
C PHE A 37 4.91 2.36 2.47
N ASN A 38 4.16 3.13 3.26
CA ASN A 38 4.74 3.80 4.39
C ASN A 38 4.96 2.81 5.55
N GLN A 39 5.75 3.24 6.54
CA GLN A 39 6.01 2.44 7.74
C GLN A 39 4.73 1.92 8.42
N SER A 40 3.65 2.69 8.45
CA SER A 40 2.39 2.29 9.08
C SER A 40 1.66 1.18 8.32
N ALA A 41 1.63 1.23 6.99
CA ALA A 41 1.02 0.20 6.16
C ALA A 41 1.75 -1.14 6.31
N GLU A 42 3.09 -1.13 6.33
CA GLU A 42 3.88 -2.35 6.57
C GLU A 42 3.57 -3.00 7.93
N ARG A 43 3.41 -2.17 8.98
CA ARG A 43 3.02 -2.66 10.32
C ARG A 43 1.62 -3.27 10.34
N ILE A 44 0.65 -2.64 9.67
CA ILE A 44 -0.74 -3.11 9.60
C ILE A 44 -0.83 -4.44 8.85
N ILE A 45 -0.08 -4.58 7.76
CA ILE A 45 -0.14 -5.75 6.86
C ILE A 45 0.72 -6.92 7.38
N GLY A 46 1.59 -6.66 8.36
CA GLY A 46 2.38 -7.67 9.07
C GLY A 46 3.68 -8.07 8.38
N GLY A 47 4.25 -7.26 7.49
CA GLY A 47 5.52 -7.58 6.81
C GLY A 47 5.85 -6.74 5.58
N ARG A 48 7.06 -6.97 5.02
CA ARG A 48 7.59 -6.25 3.86
C ARG A 48 6.90 -6.64 2.54
N VAL A 49 6.85 -5.65 1.66
CA VAL A 49 6.09 -5.53 0.42
C VAL A 49 6.36 -6.59 -0.64
N ASP A 50 7.59 -7.10 -0.72
CA ASP A 50 8.04 -7.98 -1.81
C ASP A 50 7.26 -9.30 -1.91
N THR A 51 6.51 -9.67 -0.87
CA THR A 51 5.75 -10.93 -0.79
C THR A 51 4.23 -10.76 -0.80
N VAL A 52 3.70 -9.53 -0.73
CA VAL A 52 2.26 -9.32 -0.49
C VAL A 52 1.40 -9.56 -1.74
N LEU A 53 1.92 -9.28 -2.94
CA LEU A 53 1.20 -9.55 -4.20
C LEU A 53 1.59 -10.88 -4.87
N GLU A 54 2.86 -11.28 -4.79
CA GLU A 54 3.36 -12.47 -5.51
C GLU A 54 3.22 -13.79 -4.71
N GLN A 55 3.17 -13.75 -3.36
CA GLN A 55 3.14 -14.96 -2.53
C GLN A 55 1.81 -15.20 -1.79
N ARG A 56 0.87 -14.26 -1.79
CA ARG A 56 -0.43 -14.42 -1.08
C ARG A 56 -1.58 -14.92 -1.95
N THR A 57 -1.31 -15.27 -3.20
CA THR A 57 -2.31 -15.84 -4.13
C THR A 57 -2.75 -17.25 -3.73
N GLU A 58 -2.03 -17.95 -2.85
CA GLU A 58 -2.39 -19.30 -2.40
C GLU A 58 -3.01 -19.37 -0.99
N GLU A 59 -2.96 -18.29 -0.19
CA GLU A 59 -3.54 -18.25 1.16
C GLU A 59 -4.30 -16.93 1.38
N TYR A 60 -5.62 -16.97 1.17
CA TYR A 60 -6.52 -15.83 1.40
C TYR A 60 -6.27 -15.22 2.78
N SER A 61 -5.64 -14.06 2.80
CA SER A 61 -5.32 -13.30 4.01
C SER A 61 -6.21 -12.07 4.15
N ILE A 62 -7.01 -11.73 3.13
CA ILE A 62 -7.89 -10.56 3.09
C ILE A 62 -9.33 -11.03 2.92
N PHE A 63 -10.18 -10.62 3.86
CA PHE A 63 -11.57 -11.02 3.98
C PHE A 63 -12.46 -9.79 4.05
N TYR A 64 -13.73 -9.97 3.73
CA TYR A 64 -14.76 -9.03 4.10
C TYR A 64 -14.81 -8.84 5.63
N PRO A 65 -15.53 -7.82 6.14
CA PRO A 65 -15.63 -7.57 7.59
C PRO A 65 -16.16 -8.76 8.41
N ASP A 66 -16.80 -9.74 7.77
CA ASP A 66 -17.24 -10.99 8.38
C ASP A 66 -16.09 -11.94 8.79
N LYS A 67 -14.85 -11.65 8.37
CA LYS A 67 -13.61 -12.40 8.66
C LYS A 67 -13.60 -13.83 8.11
N VAL A 68 -14.53 -14.20 7.24
CA VAL A 68 -14.70 -15.56 6.72
C VAL A 68 -14.77 -15.57 5.20
N THR A 69 -15.46 -14.62 4.59
CA THR A 69 -15.61 -14.55 3.14
C THR A 69 -14.38 -13.87 2.53
N PRO A 70 -13.57 -14.56 1.72
CA PRO A 70 -12.41 -13.95 1.06
C PRO A 70 -12.88 -12.90 0.06
N ILE A 71 -12.13 -11.80 -0.04
CA ILE A 71 -12.39 -10.79 -1.08
C ILE A 71 -11.76 -11.29 -2.39
N PRO A 72 -12.50 -11.38 -3.50
CA PRO A 72 -11.94 -11.68 -4.81
C PRO A 72 -10.82 -10.69 -5.17
N THR A 73 -9.76 -11.17 -5.81
CA THR A 73 -8.60 -10.34 -6.18
C THR A 73 -9.03 -9.11 -7.00
N GLU A 74 -10.00 -9.28 -7.89
CA GLU A 74 -10.53 -8.22 -8.76
C GLU A 74 -11.30 -7.14 -8.00
N GLU A 75 -11.76 -7.44 -6.78
CA GLU A 75 -12.52 -6.54 -5.91
C GLU A 75 -11.64 -5.85 -4.86
N LEU A 76 -10.37 -6.29 -4.69
CA LEU A 76 -9.44 -5.66 -3.77
C LEU A 76 -9.27 -4.17 -4.11
N PRO A 77 -9.30 -3.26 -3.11
CA PRO A 77 -9.14 -1.82 -3.32
C PRO A 77 -7.94 -1.46 -4.19
N LEU A 78 -6.79 -2.10 -3.97
CA LEU A 78 -5.59 -1.80 -4.74
C LEU A 78 -5.74 -2.15 -6.23
N VAL A 79 -6.37 -3.29 -6.55
CA VAL A 79 -6.57 -3.74 -7.93
C VAL A 79 -7.58 -2.84 -8.64
N ARG A 80 -8.62 -2.41 -7.95
CA ARG A 80 -9.61 -1.45 -8.46
C ARG A 80 -9.00 -0.05 -8.66
N ALA A 81 -8.20 0.42 -7.72
CA ALA A 81 -7.49 1.69 -7.82
C ALA A 81 -6.52 1.73 -9.02
N LEU A 82 -5.82 0.62 -9.29
CA LEU A 82 -4.97 0.47 -10.48
C LEU A 82 -5.75 0.56 -11.81
N ARG A 83 -7.05 0.27 -11.79
CA ARG A 83 -7.95 0.47 -12.94
C ARG A 83 -8.56 1.87 -13.00
N GLY A 84 -8.22 2.75 -12.06
CA GLY A 84 -8.77 4.09 -11.93
C GLY A 84 -10.16 4.12 -11.29
N GLU A 85 -10.58 3.05 -10.62
CA GLU A 85 -11.85 3.00 -9.90
C GLU A 85 -11.72 3.59 -8.49
N ALA A 86 -12.77 4.25 -8.01
CA ALA A 86 -12.85 4.73 -6.63
C ALA A 86 -13.06 3.56 -5.66
N THR A 87 -12.37 3.60 -4.52
CA THR A 87 -12.36 2.52 -3.51
C THR A 87 -12.60 3.05 -2.11
N ASP A 88 -13.38 4.12 -2.01
CA ASP A 88 -13.70 4.79 -0.75
C ASP A 88 -14.47 3.87 0.19
N GLU A 89 -14.25 4.06 1.51
CA GLU A 89 -15.02 3.44 2.59
C GLU A 89 -15.10 1.89 2.58
N MET A 90 -14.12 1.22 1.96
CA MET A 90 -14.08 -0.25 1.95
C MET A 90 -13.42 -0.81 3.22
N GLU A 91 -14.23 -1.43 4.08
CA GLU A 91 -13.72 -2.18 5.23
C GLU A 91 -13.28 -3.59 4.84
N MET A 92 -12.12 -4.00 5.35
CA MET A 92 -11.54 -5.33 5.12
C MET A 92 -10.93 -5.88 6.41
N PHE A 93 -10.90 -7.20 6.52
CA PHE A 93 -10.18 -7.90 7.58
C PHE A 93 -8.92 -8.55 7.02
N ILE A 94 -7.76 -8.20 7.58
CA ILE A 94 -6.49 -8.83 7.26
C ILE A 94 -6.16 -9.86 8.36
N ARG A 95 -5.93 -11.10 7.95
CA ARG A 95 -5.44 -12.19 8.80
C ARG A 95 -3.93 -12.26 8.63
N THR A 96 -3.20 -11.90 9.68
CA THR A 96 -1.74 -11.97 9.77
C THR A 96 -1.28 -13.15 10.61
#